data_AF-A0A498CZM1-F1
#
_entry.id   AF-A0A498CZM1-F1
#
_cell.length_a   1.000
_cell.length_b   1.000
_cell.length_c   1.000
_cell.angle_alpha   90.00
_cell.angle_beta   90.00
_cell.angle_gamma   90.00
#
_symmetry.space_group_name_H-M   'P 1'
#
loop_
_entity.id
_entity.type
_entity.pdbx_description
1 polymer ?
#
loop_
_entity_poly.entity_id
_entity_poly.type
_entity_poly.pdbx_seq_one_letter_code
_entity_poly.pdbx_strand_id
1 'polypeptide(L)' 'MDLRNGRITIGEILANPNARAVIQRAYPKVLASPMAARFRGMQLGTAMQYAGRFVPRAQLDRVVARLKEL' A
#
# COMPACT_ATOMS: atom_id res chain seq x y z
N MET A 1 3.04 -5.25 -10.93
CA MET A 1 1.68 -4.81 -11.28
C MET A 1 1.77 -3.37 -11.71
N ASP A 2 0.84 -2.90 -12.54
CA ASP A 2 0.83 -1.47 -12.86
C ASP A 2 0.27 -0.66 -11.69
N LEU A 3 1.16 0.00 -10.97
CA LEU A 3 0.81 0.90 -9.87
C LEU A 3 0.33 2.28 -10.35
N ARG A 4 0.23 2.50 -11.66
CA ARG A 4 -0.20 3.76 -12.28
C ARG A 4 0.55 4.97 -11.70
N ASN A 5 1.85 4.82 -11.46
CA ASN A 5 2.70 5.82 -10.77
C ASN A 5 2.15 6.30 -9.41
N GLY A 6 1.53 5.40 -8.64
CA GLY A 6 0.98 5.72 -7.32
C GLY A 6 -0.41 6.34 -7.33
N ARG A 7 -1.04 6.44 -8.52
CA ARG A 7 -2.45 6.83 -8.68
C ARG A 7 -3.43 5.69 -8.37
N ILE A 8 -2.94 4.46 -8.34
CA ILE A 8 -3.74 3.31 -7.92
C ILE A 8 -4.19 3.49 -6.48
N THR A 9 -5.43 3.13 -6.19
CA THR A 9 -5.96 3.14 -4.82
C THR A 9 -5.48 1.93 -4.03
N ILE A 10 -5.41 2.05 -2.70
CA ILE A 10 -5.12 0.87 -1.86
C ILE A 10 -6.20 -0.19 -2.06
N GLY A 11 -7.45 0.16 -2.33
CA GLY A 11 -8.52 -0.78 -2.64
C GLY A 11 -8.23 -1.59 -3.89
N GLU A 12 -7.78 -0.95 -4.97
CA GLU A 12 -7.34 -1.63 -6.19
C GLU A 12 -6.10 -2.49 -5.96
N ILE A 13 -5.15 -2.05 -5.12
CA ILE A 13 -4.00 -2.89 -4.75
C ILE A 13 -4.45 -4.11 -3.95
N LEU A 14 -5.37 -3.93 -3.00
CA LEU A 14 -5.90 -5.02 -2.17
C LEU A 14 -6.85 -5.96 -2.92
N ALA A 15 -7.39 -5.53 -4.06
CA ALA A 15 -8.13 -6.39 -4.98
C ALA A 15 -7.22 -7.46 -5.61
N ASN A 16 -5.91 -7.20 -5.70
CA ASN A 16 -4.93 -8.20 -6.12
C ASN A 16 -4.44 -9.00 -4.89
N PRO A 17 -4.69 -10.33 -4.82
CA PRO A 17 -4.34 -11.14 -3.65
C PRO A 17 -2.82 -11.18 -3.39
N ASN A 18 -1.99 -11.14 -4.44
CA ASN A 18 -0.53 -11.13 -4.29
C ASN A 18 -0.06 -9.82 -3.65
N ALA A 19 -0.59 -8.70 -4.13
CA ALA A 19 -0.27 -7.38 -3.62
C ALA A 19 -0.77 -7.18 -2.18
N ARG A 20 -1.98 -7.68 -1.88
CA ARG A 20 -2.51 -7.75 -0.52
C ARG A 20 -1.58 -8.50 0.41
N ALA A 21 -1.05 -9.65 0.01
CA ALA A 21 -0.12 -10.42 0.83
C ALA A 21 1.18 -9.65 1.12
N VAL A 22 1.72 -8.91 0.15
CA VAL A 22 2.90 -8.05 0.34
C VAL A 22 2.61 -6.94 1.36
N ILE A 23 1.49 -6.21 1.19
CA ILE A 23 1.10 -5.15 2.14
C ILE A 23 0.78 -5.73 3.52
N GLN A 24 0.14 -6.89 3.60
CA GLN A 24 -0.19 -7.53 4.87
C GLN A 24 1.05 -7.98 5.64
N ARG A 25 2.08 -8.47 4.93
CA ARG A 25 3.37 -8.81 5.56
C ARG A 25 4.14 -7.57 6.01
N ALA A 26 4.12 -6.50 5.23
CA ALA A 26 4.82 -5.27 5.57
C ALA A 26 4.10 -4.46 6.66
N TYR A 27 2.78 -4.39 6.59
CA TYR A 27 1.93 -3.50 7.41
C TYR A 27 0.63 -4.20 7.85
N PRO A 28 0.70 -5.25 8.69
CA PRO A 28 -0.48 -5.97 9.15
C PRO A 28 -1.45 -5.05 9.93
N LYS A 29 -0.91 -4.09 10.69
CA LYS A 29 -1.70 -3.12 11.47
C LYS A 29 -2.50 -2.14 10.62
N VAL A 30 -2.04 -1.82 9.40
CA VAL A 30 -2.76 -0.90 8.50
C VAL A 30 -4.02 -1.57 7.96
N LEU A 31 -3.95 -2.87 7.66
CA LEU A 31 -5.10 -3.66 7.21
C LEU A 31 -6.05 -4.06 8.34
N ALA A 32 -5.53 -4.21 9.56
CA ALA A 32 -6.32 -4.51 10.75
C ALA A 32 -6.95 -3.26 11.39
N SER A 33 -6.59 -2.06 10.96
CA SER A 33 -7.16 -0.81 11.48
C SER A 33 -8.62 -0.64 11.04
N PRO A 34 -9.52 -0.09 11.87
CA PRO A 34 -10.85 0.36 11.45
C PRO A 34 -10.79 1.34 10.26
N MET A 35 -9.68 2.05 10.11
CA MET A 35 -9.44 2.93 8.95
C MET A 35 -9.05 2.17 7.67
N ALA A 36 -8.82 0.86 7.69
CA ALA A 36 -8.50 0.09 6.48
C ALA A 36 -9.57 0.26 5.38
N ALA A 37 -10.85 0.30 5.76
CA ALA A 37 -11.94 0.58 4.83
C ALA A 37 -11.83 1.98 4.20
N ARG A 38 -11.36 2.96 4.98
CA ARG A 38 -11.15 4.34 4.52
C ARG A 38 -9.89 4.47 3.64
N PHE A 39 -8.85 3.70 3.93
CA PHE A 39 -7.65 3.65 3.09
C PHE A 39 -7.92 3.00 1.73
N ARG A 40 -8.90 2.09 1.60
CA ARG A 40 -9.25 1.48 0.31
C ARG A 40 -9.56 2.52 -0.78
N GLY A 41 -10.19 3.64 -0.44
CA GLY A 41 -10.45 4.73 -1.40
C GLY A 41 -9.27 5.70 -1.58
N MET A 42 -8.21 5.57 -0.78
CA MET A 42 -7.06 6.47 -0.81
C MET A 42 -6.03 6.00 -1.85
N GLN A 43 -5.45 6.96 -2.57
CA GLN A 43 -4.36 6.68 -3.50
C GLN A 43 -3.11 6.23 -2.74
N LEU A 44 -2.37 5.30 -3.33
CA LEU A 44 -1.11 4.80 -2.79
C LEU A 44 -0.15 5.95 -2.51
N GLY A 45 -0.04 6.94 -3.41
CA GLY A 45 0.80 8.12 -3.21
C GLY A 45 0.48 8.88 -1.92
N THR A 46 -0.80 9.15 -1.66
CA THR A 46 -1.27 9.82 -0.44
C THR A 46 -1.03 8.96 0.80
N ALA A 47 -1.33 7.67 0.71
CA ALA A 47 -1.09 6.73 1.81
C ALA A 47 0.40 6.62 2.14
N MET A 48 1.29 6.63 1.15
CA MET A 48 2.74 6.64 1.34
C MET A 48 3.24 7.95 1.95
N GLN A 49 2.67 9.11 1.59
CA GLN A 49 3.02 10.37 2.24
C GLN A 49 2.64 10.36 3.72
N TYR A 50 1.45 9.83 4.06
CA TYR A 50 1.03 9.64 5.45
C TYR A 50 1.90 8.62 6.18
N ALA A 51 2.13 7.45 5.57
CA ALA A 51 2.94 6.39 6.13
C ALA A 51 4.40 6.84 6.31
N GLY A 52 4.92 7.69 5.42
CA GLY A 52 6.26 8.26 5.51
C GLY A 52 6.52 9.08 6.77
N ARG A 53 5.47 9.49 7.50
CA ARG A 53 5.58 10.11 8.83
C ARG A 53 5.81 9.11 9.96
N PHE A 54 5.41 7.86 9.76
CA PHE A 54 5.47 6.78 10.76
C PHE A 54 6.46 5.68 10.38
N VAL A 55 6.86 5.62 9.11
CA VAL A 55 7.60 4.53 8.49
C VAL A 55 8.69 5.10 7.58
N PRO A 56 9.90 4.53 7.57
CA PRO A 56 10.97 4.97 6.66
C PRO A 56 10.59 4.81 5.19
N ARG A 57 10.90 5.83 4.38
CA ARG A 57 10.66 5.83 2.92
C ARG A 57 11.27 4.61 2.23
N ALA A 58 12.46 4.20 2.62
CA ALA A 58 13.13 3.01 2.08
C ALA A 58 12.34 1.70 2.26
N GLN A 59 11.46 1.63 3.25
CA GLN A 59 10.60 0.46 3.45
C GLN A 59 9.37 0.53 2.52
N LEU A 60 8.80 1.73 2.35
CA LEU A 60 7.72 1.99 1.39
C LEU A 60 8.19 1.72 -0.04
N ASP A 61 9.36 2.22 -0.42
CA ASP A 61 9.94 2.02 -1.76
C ASP A 61 10.19 0.54 -2.05
N ARG A 62 10.63 -0.24 -1.06
CA ARG A 62 10.75 -1.70 -1.20
C ARG A 62 9.42 -2.38 -1.43
N VAL A 63 8.37 -1.97 -0.72
CA VAL A 63 7.02 -2.51 -0.92
C VAL A 63 6.50 -2.13 -2.31
N VAL A 64 6.67 -0.89 -2.73
CA VAL A 64 6.28 -0.42 -4.07
C VAL A 64 7.04 -1.16 -5.17
N ALA A 65 8.35 -1.35 -5.03
CA ALA A 65 9.15 -2.12 -5.96
C ALA A 65 8.63 -3.57 -6.06
N ARG A 66 8.37 -4.20 -4.91
CA ARG A 66 7.82 -5.56 -4.88
C ARG A 66 6.43 -5.66 -5.51
N LEU A 67 5.60 -4.64 -5.31
CA LEU A 67 4.31 -4.53 -5.97
C LEU A 67 4.46 -4.34 -7.49
N LYS A 68 5.44 -3.56 -7.96
CA LYS A 68 5.73 -3.41 -9.40
C LYS A 68 6.17 -4.72 -10.05
N GLU A 69 6.88 -5.57 -9.32
CA GLU A 69 7.32 -6.90 -9.80
C GLU A 69 6.19 -7.94 -9.92
N LEU A 70 5.01 -7.72 -9.33
CA LEU A 70 3.91 -8.69 -9.27
C LEU A 70 2.92 -8.65 -10.44
#